data_AF-A0A2W4X491-F1
#
_entry.id   AF-A0A2W4X491-F1
#
_cell.length_a   1.000
_cell.length_b   1.000
_cell.length_c   1.000
_cell.angle_alpha   90.00
_cell.angle_beta   90.00
_cell.angle_gamma   90.00
#
_symmetry.space_group_name_H-M   'P 1'
#
loop_
_entity.id
_entity.type
_entity.pdbx_description
1 polymer ?
#
loop_
_entity_poly.entity_id
_entity_poly.type
_entity_poly.pdbx_seq_one_letter_code
_entity_poly.pdbx_strand_id
1 'polypeptide(L)'
;MRFLLIALALAAAAACTPRAGTCDVNVEREVAFTDAASHVRAETIGPNCHQAVALYTIRSGEGDVLWSWTAPLQRAFGDVFAADPDEHLQTFLDRWATPDIATTQSAPEWANLFPGQTTLDQLTYDDIRARDLPMLCHYSGTSRQTCVFWEPIAGGAGQLYDREAVETEP
;
A
#
# COMPACT_ATOMS: atom_id res chain seq x y z
N MET A 1 -56.40 -11.24 8.59
CA MET A 1 -55.39 -11.43 9.67
C MET A 1 -54.41 -12.58 9.39
N ARG A 2 -54.79 -13.68 8.72
CA ARG A 2 -53.85 -14.78 8.36
C ARG A 2 -52.73 -14.39 7.37
N PHE A 3 -52.98 -13.44 6.46
CA PHE A 3 -51.97 -13.00 5.48
C PHE A 3 -50.87 -12.08 6.06
N LEU A 4 -51.13 -11.43 7.21
CA LEU A 4 -50.14 -10.57 7.89
C LEU A 4 -49.07 -11.37 8.63
N LEU A 5 -49.36 -12.63 9.00
CA LEU A 5 -48.42 -13.50 9.72
C LEU A 5 -47.42 -14.18 8.79
N ILE A 6 -47.76 -14.37 7.51
CA ILE A 6 -46.86 -15.00 6.52
C ILE A 6 -45.79 -14.00 6.04
N ALA A 7 -46.14 -12.71 5.92
CA ALA A 7 -45.20 -11.66 5.50
C ALA A 7 -44.06 -11.42 6.51
N LEU A 8 -44.33 -11.60 7.82
CA LEU A 8 -43.31 -11.44 8.86
C LEU A 8 -42.28 -12.58 8.88
N ALA A 9 -42.68 -13.79 8.48
CA ALA A 9 -41.79 -14.94 8.46
C ALA A 9 -40.77 -14.91 7.30
N LEU A 10 -41.12 -14.29 6.15
CA LEU A 10 -40.18 -14.13 5.04
C LEU A 10 -39.14 -13.02 5.27
N ALA A 11 -39.43 -12.01 6.12
CA ALA A 11 -38.47 -10.96 6.45
C ALA A 11 -37.35 -11.43 7.39
N ALA A 12 -37.60 -12.47 8.20
CA ALA A 12 -36.61 -13.00 9.14
C ALA A 12 -35.58 -13.95 8.50
N ALA A 13 -35.89 -14.52 7.32
CA ALA A 13 -34.99 -15.46 6.63
C ALA A 13 -33.89 -14.77 5.79
N ALA A 14 -34.02 -13.47 5.50
CA ALA A 14 -33.04 -12.72 4.71
C ALA A 14 -31.88 -12.13 5.55
N ALA A 15 -31.94 -12.23 6.87
CA ALA A 15 -30.94 -11.64 7.78
C ALA A 15 -29.80 -12.60 8.15
N CYS A 16 -29.82 -13.85 7.66
CA CYS A 16 -28.84 -14.87 8.03
C CYS A 16 -28.09 -15.49 6.85
N THR A 17 -28.06 -14.84 5.69
CA THR A 17 -27.07 -15.19 4.67
C THR A 17 -25.69 -14.73 5.18
N PRO A 18 -24.73 -15.65 5.41
CA PRO A 18 -23.36 -15.25 5.69
C PRO A 18 -22.91 -14.39 4.51
N ARG A 19 -22.61 -13.12 4.77
CA ARG A 19 -21.93 -12.27 3.80
C ARG A 19 -20.62 -13.00 3.52
N ALA A 20 -20.36 -13.32 2.24
CA ALA A 20 -19.01 -13.67 1.83
C ALA A 20 -18.07 -12.61 2.42
N GLY A 21 -17.02 -13.03 3.12
CA GLY A 21 -16.15 -12.15 3.90
C GLY A 21 -15.70 -10.97 3.04
N THR A 22 -16.00 -9.75 3.49
CA THR A 22 -15.55 -8.53 2.83
C THR A 22 -14.04 -8.41 3.01
N CYS A 23 -13.31 -8.11 1.94
CA CYS A 23 -11.87 -7.88 2.02
C CYS A 23 -11.62 -6.39 2.28
N ASP A 24 -12.15 -5.92 3.41
CA ASP A 24 -12.10 -4.54 3.89
C ASP A 24 -11.33 -4.53 5.22
N VAL A 25 -10.01 -4.48 5.09
CA VAL A 25 -9.07 -4.54 6.22
C VAL A 25 -8.03 -3.45 6.02
N ASN A 26 -7.63 -2.80 7.10
CA ASN A 26 -6.62 -1.75 7.05
C ASN A 26 -5.69 -1.84 8.27
N VAL A 27 -4.44 -1.41 8.06
CA VAL A 27 -3.44 -1.19 9.09
C VAL A 27 -2.85 0.19 8.89
N GLU A 28 -2.69 0.91 9.99
CA GLU A 28 -2.07 2.23 10.01
C GLU A 28 -0.85 2.22 10.94
N ARG A 29 0.25 2.86 10.50
CA ARG A 29 1.51 2.98 11.23
C ARG A 29 2.04 4.40 11.13
N GLU A 30 2.55 4.92 12.23
CA GLU A 30 3.32 6.16 12.23
C GLU A 30 4.72 5.89 11.63
N VAL A 31 5.21 6.83 10.81
CA VAL A 31 6.53 6.78 10.17
C VAL A 31 7.18 8.16 10.15
N ALA A 32 8.51 8.18 10.10
CA ALA A 32 9.32 9.40 9.96
C ALA A 32 9.67 9.66 8.49
N PHE A 33 8.67 9.99 7.66
CA PHE A 33 8.86 10.28 6.23
C PHE A 33 8.95 11.78 5.90
N THR A 34 8.37 12.64 6.71
CA THR A 34 8.49 14.09 6.59
C THR A 34 9.14 14.68 7.85
N ASP A 35 9.29 16.01 7.91
CA ASP A 35 9.79 16.71 9.10
C ASP A 35 8.81 16.65 10.29
N ALA A 36 7.57 16.25 10.04
CA ALA A 36 6.54 16.01 11.04
C ALA A 36 6.13 14.52 11.06
N ALA A 37 5.43 14.11 12.13
CA ALA A 37 4.83 12.78 12.18
C ALA A 37 3.98 12.54 10.93
N SER A 38 4.17 11.40 10.30
CA SER A 38 3.47 10.99 9.07
C SER A 38 2.91 9.59 9.29
N HIS A 39 1.87 9.23 8.54
CA HIS A 39 1.20 7.94 8.70
C HIS A 39 1.19 7.19 7.39
N VAL A 40 1.50 5.90 7.46
CA VAL A 40 1.26 4.93 6.40
C VAL A 40 -0.03 4.20 6.69
N ARG A 41 -0.91 4.09 5.70
CA ARG A 41 -2.08 3.23 5.76
C ARG A 41 -2.06 2.25 4.59
N ALA A 42 -2.01 0.97 4.93
CA ALA A 42 -2.15 -0.13 4.00
C ALA A 42 -3.54 -0.74 4.17
N GLU A 43 -4.33 -0.80 3.10
CA GLU A 43 -5.68 -1.31 3.15
C GLU A 43 -6.06 -2.11 1.91
N THR A 44 -7.02 -3.01 2.08
CA THR A 44 -7.72 -3.67 0.99
C THR A 44 -9.17 -3.25 0.99
N ILE A 45 -9.75 -3.10 -0.19
CA ILE A 45 -11.15 -2.70 -0.36
C ILE A 45 -11.78 -3.60 -1.41
N GLY A 46 -12.79 -4.38 -1.05
CA GLY A 46 -13.55 -5.17 -2.02
C GLY A 46 -14.58 -6.12 -1.42
N PRO A 47 -15.48 -6.65 -2.26
CA PRO A 47 -16.51 -7.60 -1.84
C PRO A 47 -15.94 -8.98 -1.43
N ASN A 48 -14.71 -9.28 -1.85
CA ASN A 48 -13.89 -10.44 -1.48
C ASN A 48 -12.44 -10.17 -1.93
N CYS A 49 -11.46 -10.95 -1.46
CA CYS A 49 -10.05 -10.67 -1.73
C CYS A 49 -9.61 -10.94 -3.18
N HIS A 50 -10.35 -11.76 -3.93
CA HIS A 50 -10.12 -11.92 -5.37
C HIS A 50 -10.51 -10.65 -6.15
N GLN A 51 -11.51 -9.90 -5.67
CA GLN A 51 -12.01 -8.67 -6.29
C GLN A 51 -11.56 -7.41 -5.56
N ALA A 52 -10.61 -7.54 -4.62
CA ALA A 52 -10.14 -6.42 -3.82
C ALA A 52 -9.10 -5.56 -4.54
N VAL A 53 -9.13 -4.28 -4.22
CA VAL A 53 -8.07 -3.33 -4.53
C VAL A 53 -7.18 -3.21 -3.31
N ALA A 54 -5.87 -3.23 -3.51
CA ALA A 54 -4.88 -2.84 -2.54
C ALA A 54 -4.65 -1.33 -2.65
N LEU A 55 -4.67 -0.63 -1.52
CA LEU A 55 -4.43 0.80 -1.43
C LEU A 55 -3.39 1.06 -0.34
N TYR A 56 -2.31 1.72 -0.74
CA TYR A 56 -1.26 2.19 0.15
C TYR A 56 -1.24 3.71 0.11
N THR A 57 -1.33 4.36 1.25
CA THR A 57 -1.26 5.82 1.34
C THR A 57 -0.24 6.26 2.36
N ILE A 58 0.42 7.38 2.07
CA ILE A 58 1.24 8.12 3.03
C ILE A 58 0.53 9.44 3.28
N ARG A 59 0.31 9.78 4.55
CA ARG A 59 -0.37 11.00 4.98
C ARG A 59 0.51 11.84 5.89
N SER A 60 0.35 13.15 5.83
CA SER A 60 0.92 14.05 6.84
C SER A 60 0.24 13.83 8.20
N GLY A 61 0.83 14.38 9.27
CA GLY A 61 0.19 14.39 10.60
C GLY A 61 -1.11 15.20 10.65
N GLU A 62 -1.38 16.03 9.65
CA GLU A 62 -2.64 16.77 9.49
C GLU A 62 -3.70 15.97 8.69
N GLY A 63 -3.29 14.83 8.09
CA GLY A 63 -4.17 13.91 7.36
C GLY A 63 -4.15 14.06 5.84
N ASP A 64 -3.40 15.03 5.29
CA ASP A 64 -3.25 15.24 3.85
C ASP A 64 -2.55 14.08 3.19
N VAL A 65 -3.03 13.66 2.01
CA VAL A 65 -2.41 12.57 1.25
C VAL A 65 -1.16 13.11 0.54
N LEU A 66 0.00 12.58 0.92
CA LEU A 66 1.30 12.92 0.33
C LEU A 66 1.65 12.00 -0.83
N TRP A 67 1.28 10.72 -0.71
CA TRP A 67 1.47 9.68 -1.71
C TRP A 67 0.36 8.66 -1.66
N SER A 68 0.05 8.08 -2.82
CA SER A 68 -0.83 6.93 -2.90
C SER A 68 -0.37 5.97 -3.99
N TRP A 69 -0.46 4.68 -3.70
CA TRP A 69 -0.28 3.61 -4.67
C TRP A 69 -1.47 2.67 -4.60
N THR A 70 -1.92 2.19 -5.76
CA THR A 70 -3.05 1.26 -5.81
C THR A 70 -2.89 0.26 -6.94
N ALA A 71 -3.36 -0.95 -6.71
CA ALA A 71 -3.45 -2.01 -7.71
C ALA A 71 -4.55 -3.01 -7.33
N PRO A 72 -5.10 -3.78 -8.29
CA PRO A 72 -5.85 -4.98 -7.94
C PRO A 72 -4.97 -5.92 -7.09
N LEU A 73 -5.49 -6.37 -5.95
CA LEU A 73 -4.72 -7.09 -4.93
C LEU A 73 -4.02 -8.33 -5.54
N GLN A 74 -4.77 -9.17 -6.25
CA GLN A 74 -4.23 -10.36 -6.92
C GLN A 74 -3.23 -10.02 -8.03
N ARG A 75 -3.39 -8.88 -8.72
CA ARG A 75 -2.45 -8.50 -9.78
C ARG A 75 -1.08 -8.15 -9.22
N ALA A 76 -1.05 -7.45 -8.09
CA ALA A 76 0.21 -7.04 -7.46
C ALA A 76 0.86 -8.17 -6.66
N PHE A 77 0.07 -8.93 -5.91
CA PHE A 77 0.58 -9.86 -4.91
C PHE A 77 0.31 -11.34 -5.25
N GLY A 78 -0.33 -11.63 -6.38
CA GLY A 78 -0.65 -12.99 -6.82
C GLY A 78 -1.71 -13.67 -5.97
N ASP A 79 -1.65 -15.00 -5.92
CA ASP A 79 -2.63 -15.85 -5.23
C ASP A 79 -2.30 -16.11 -3.74
N VAL A 80 -1.44 -15.28 -3.13
CA VAL A 80 -1.02 -15.43 -1.72
C VAL A 80 -2.17 -15.42 -0.73
N PHE A 81 -3.34 -14.91 -1.10
CA PHE A 81 -4.55 -14.83 -0.27
C PHE A 81 -5.64 -15.87 -0.63
N ALA A 82 -5.36 -16.82 -1.52
CA ALA A 82 -6.37 -17.75 -2.03
C ALA A 82 -6.72 -18.91 -1.07
N ALA A 83 -5.79 -19.30 -0.19
CA ALA A 83 -5.94 -20.49 0.67
C ALA A 83 -6.58 -20.18 2.04
N ASP A 84 -6.22 -19.06 2.65
CA ASP A 84 -6.71 -18.61 3.95
C ASP A 84 -6.66 -17.07 4.02
N PRO A 85 -7.73 -16.39 3.55
CA PRO A 85 -7.70 -14.97 3.28
C PRO A 85 -7.62 -14.10 4.54
N ASP A 86 -8.14 -14.54 5.69
CA ASP A 86 -8.34 -13.62 6.82
C ASP A 86 -7.05 -13.46 7.66
N GLU A 87 -6.39 -14.55 8.07
CA GLU A 87 -5.18 -14.50 8.89
C GLU A 87 -3.94 -14.04 8.10
N HIS A 88 -3.83 -14.48 6.83
CA HIS A 88 -2.72 -14.11 5.96
C HIS A 88 -2.81 -12.65 5.52
N LEU A 89 -4.01 -12.11 5.35
CA LEU A 89 -4.20 -10.72 4.94
C LEU A 89 -3.78 -9.74 6.04
N GLN A 90 -4.17 -9.99 7.29
CA GLN A 90 -3.78 -9.12 8.40
C GLN A 90 -2.25 -9.09 8.57
N THR A 91 -1.61 -10.26 8.59
CA THR A 91 -0.14 -10.38 8.68
C THR A 91 0.55 -9.68 7.51
N PHE A 92 0.01 -9.82 6.29
CA PHE A 92 0.51 -9.12 5.12
C PHE A 92 0.38 -7.60 5.26
N LEU A 93 -0.78 -7.09 5.68
CA LEU A 93 -1.01 -5.65 5.85
C LEU A 93 -0.11 -5.06 6.94
N ASP A 94 0.12 -5.79 8.03
CA ASP A 94 1.05 -5.40 9.09
C ASP A 94 2.48 -5.25 8.56
N ARG A 95 2.94 -6.19 7.72
CA ARG A 95 4.24 -6.09 7.06
C ARG A 95 4.27 -4.95 6.04
N TRP A 96 3.22 -4.83 5.22
CA TRP A 96 3.16 -3.84 4.16
C TRP A 96 3.14 -2.42 4.70
N ALA A 97 2.47 -2.19 5.83
CA ALA A 97 2.46 -0.91 6.55
C ALA A 97 3.79 -0.56 7.24
N THR A 98 4.80 -1.42 7.16
CA THR A 98 6.15 -1.20 7.71
C THR A 98 7.15 -1.02 6.56
N PRO A 99 7.24 0.19 5.98
CA PRO A 99 8.14 0.42 4.85
C PRO A 99 9.61 0.56 5.29
N ASP A 100 10.50 0.44 4.32
CA ASP A 100 11.92 0.76 4.53
C ASP A 100 12.11 2.28 4.46
N ILE A 101 12.67 2.86 5.53
CA ILE A 101 13.02 4.29 5.59
C ILE A 101 14.51 4.47 5.37
N ALA A 102 14.88 5.35 4.45
CA ALA A 102 16.24 5.71 4.12
C ALA A 102 16.28 7.16 3.61
N THR A 103 17.39 7.54 2.95
CA THR A 103 17.49 8.82 2.25
C THR A 103 17.76 8.62 0.77
N THR A 104 17.47 9.62 -0.06
CA THR A 104 17.69 9.55 -1.51
C THR A 104 19.15 9.31 -1.87
N GLN A 105 20.11 9.70 -1.02
CA GLN A 105 21.54 9.46 -1.23
C GLN A 105 21.89 7.95 -1.25
N SER A 106 21.11 7.13 -0.53
CA SER A 106 21.27 5.67 -0.51
C SER A 106 20.77 4.97 -1.78
N ALA A 107 20.06 5.68 -2.66
CA ALA A 107 19.60 5.14 -3.93
C ALA A 107 20.81 4.78 -4.83
N PRO A 108 20.66 3.78 -5.73
CA PRO A 108 21.74 3.40 -6.64
C PRO A 108 22.15 4.56 -7.55
N GLU A 109 23.41 4.57 -7.98
CA GLU A 109 23.84 5.51 -9.03
C GLU A 109 23.12 5.21 -10.35
N TRP A 110 22.94 6.21 -11.20
CA TRP A 110 22.26 6.06 -12.50
C TRP A 110 22.80 4.90 -13.35
N ALA A 111 24.12 4.71 -13.37
CA ALA A 111 24.77 3.64 -14.12
C ALA A 111 24.39 2.22 -13.63
N ASN A 112 23.86 2.10 -12.42
CA ASN A 112 23.42 0.85 -11.79
C ASN A 112 21.90 0.63 -11.89
N LEU A 113 21.16 1.55 -12.51
CA LEU A 113 19.73 1.38 -12.76
C LEU A 113 19.51 0.52 -14.01
N PHE A 114 18.59 -0.44 -13.89
CA PHE A 114 17.99 -1.10 -15.04
C PHE A 114 17.02 -0.16 -15.77
N PRO A 115 16.89 -0.29 -17.10
CA PRO A 115 15.92 0.47 -17.88
C PRO A 115 14.50 0.34 -17.31
N GLY A 116 13.84 1.47 -17.11
CA GLY A 116 12.46 1.53 -16.62
C GLY A 116 12.30 1.44 -15.09
N GLN A 117 13.39 1.40 -14.31
CA GLN A 117 13.30 1.52 -12.85
C GLN A 117 12.90 2.92 -12.40
N THR A 118 13.12 3.94 -13.22
CA THR A 118 12.66 5.31 -12.93
C THR A 118 12.08 5.92 -14.19
N THR A 119 11.16 6.87 -14.00
CA THR A 119 10.60 7.72 -15.06
C THR A 119 11.33 9.05 -15.17
N LEU A 120 12.23 9.35 -14.23
CA LEU A 120 13.05 10.54 -14.22
C LEU A 120 14.17 10.45 -15.25
N ASP A 121 14.56 11.59 -15.81
CA ASP A 121 15.81 11.68 -16.55
C ASP A 121 17.02 11.68 -15.61
N GLN A 122 18.21 11.41 -16.16
CA GLN A 122 19.43 11.29 -15.38
C GLN A 122 19.75 12.52 -14.53
N LEU A 123 19.60 13.72 -15.11
CA LEU A 123 19.95 14.96 -14.41
C LEU A 123 19.05 15.15 -13.18
N THR A 124 17.75 14.95 -13.36
CA THR A 124 16.77 15.05 -12.26
C THR A 124 17.00 13.98 -11.19
N TYR A 125 17.27 12.74 -11.59
CA TYR A 125 17.55 11.64 -10.66
C TYR A 125 18.80 11.92 -9.80
N ASP A 126 19.90 12.30 -10.45
CA ASP A 126 21.17 12.57 -9.78
C ASP A 126 21.06 13.79 -8.85
N ASP A 127 20.28 14.82 -9.22
CA ASP A 127 19.98 15.96 -8.34
C ASP A 127 19.22 15.54 -7.07
N ILE A 128 18.10 14.82 -7.22
CA ILE A 128 17.30 14.34 -6.07
C ILE A 128 18.14 13.44 -5.16
N ARG A 129 18.95 12.55 -5.73
CA ARG A 129 19.89 11.69 -4.99
C ARG A 129 20.91 12.50 -4.19
N ALA A 130 21.48 13.56 -4.79
CA ALA A 130 22.48 14.40 -4.13
C ALA A 130 21.92 15.25 -2.97
N ARG A 131 20.61 15.47 -2.92
CA ARG A 131 19.94 16.31 -1.92
C ARG A 131 19.63 15.62 -0.59
N ASP A 132 19.89 14.32 -0.48
CA ASP A 132 19.73 13.55 0.77
C ASP A 132 18.34 13.69 1.42
N LEU A 133 17.30 13.64 0.59
CA LEU A 133 15.91 13.79 1.04
C LEU A 133 15.41 12.52 1.72
N PRO A 134 14.41 12.59 2.63
CA PRO A 134 13.76 11.40 3.16
C PRO A 134 13.20 10.53 2.04
N MET A 135 13.43 9.22 2.13
CA MET A 135 12.97 8.23 1.17
C MET A 135 12.29 7.07 1.90
N LEU A 136 11.17 6.62 1.35
CA LEU A 136 10.39 5.50 1.85
C LEU A 136 10.16 4.51 0.72
N CYS A 137 10.49 3.24 0.93
CA CYS A 137 10.23 2.17 -0.02
C CYS A 137 9.16 1.22 0.52
N HIS A 138 8.07 1.05 -0.21
CA HIS A 138 7.00 0.11 0.13
C HIS A 138 6.85 -0.96 -0.95
N TYR A 139 6.32 -2.12 -0.58
CA TYR A 139 6.02 -3.16 -1.56
C TYR A 139 5.00 -2.67 -2.59
N SER A 140 5.25 -2.94 -3.86
CA SER A 140 4.34 -2.73 -5.00
C SER A 140 4.08 -4.03 -5.77
N GLY A 141 4.63 -5.14 -5.27
CA GLY A 141 4.31 -6.51 -5.66
C GLY A 141 5.03 -7.51 -4.75
N THR A 142 4.98 -8.80 -5.05
CA THR A 142 5.60 -9.86 -4.23
C THR A 142 7.12 -9.73 -4.10
N SER A 143 7.79 -9.24 -5.15
CA SER A 143 9.26 -9.09 -5.20
C SER A 143 9.69 -7.69 -5.63
N ARG A 144 8.80 -6.71 -5.57
CA ARG A 144 9.06 -5.33 -6.02
C ARG A 144 8.69 -4.33 -4.95
N GLN A 145 9.52 -3.30 -4.83
CA GLN A 145 9.24 -2.13 -4.02
C GLN A 145 9.28 -0.88 -4.90
N THR A 146 8.42 0.09 -4.56
CA THR A 146 8.44 1.44 -5.10
C THR A 146 8.98 2.37 -4.03
N CYS A 147 10.05 3.10 -4.37
CA CYS A 147 10.70 4.07 -3.50
C CYS A 147 10.25 5.48 -3.86
N VAL A 148 9.74 6.19 -2.87
CA VAL A 148 9.28 7.57 -2.97
C VAL A 148 10.10 8.48 -2.07
N PHE A 149 10.28 9.72 -2.47
CA PHE A 149 10.98 10.74 -1.70
C PHE A 149 10.04 11.87 -1.29
N TRP A 150 10.33 12.54 -0.17
CA TRP A 150 9.62 13.74 0.27
C TRP A 150 10.39 15.00 -0.13
N GLU A 151 9.70 15.93 -0.81
CA GLU A 151 10.23 17.24 -1.15
C GLU A 151 9.54 18.33 -0.31
N PRO A 152 10.18 18.82 0.77
CA PRO A 152 9.55 19.79 1.68
C PRO A 152 9.26 21.14 1.01
N ILE A 153 10.09 21.56 0.05
CA ILE A 153 9.90 22.87 -0.62
C ILE A 153 8.67 22.84 -1.55
N ALA A 154 8.43 21.69 -2.19
CA ALA A 154 7.27 21.49 -3.06
C ALA A 154 6.02 21.05 -2.27
N GLY A 155 6.20 20.60 -1.02
CA GLY A 155 5.12 20.05 -0.20
C GLY A 155 4.54 18.76 -0.76
N GLY A 156 5.36 17.94 -1.44
CA GLY A 156 4.88 16.75 -2.15
C GLY A 156 5.86 15.59 -2.13
N ALA A 157 5.34 14.37 -2.31
CA ALA A 157 6.15 13.18 -2.52
C ALA A 157 6.22 12.81 -4.01
N GLY A 158 7.36 12.29 -4.44
CA GLY A 158 7.58 11.82 -5.81
C GLY A 158 8.14 10.40 -5.84
N GLN A 159 7.85 9.64 -6.90
CA GLN A 159 8.53 8.36 -7.14
C GLN A 159 9.98 8.64 -7.55
N LEU A 160 10.94 8.02 -6.86
CA LEU A 160 12.35 8.08 -7.23
C LEU A 160 12.69 6.92 -8.18
N TYR A 161 12.44 5.69 -7.74
CA TYR A 161 12.71 4.48 -8.52
C TYR A 161 11.98 3.25 -7.94
N ASP A 162 11.90 2.20 -8.74
CA ASP A 162 11.48 0.86 -8.34
C ASP A 162 12.69 -0.06 -8.17
N ARG A 163 12.64 -0.93 -7.17
CA ARG A 163 13.68 -1.93 -6.90
C ARG A 163 13.10 -3.31 -6.68
N GLU A 164 13.95 -4.32 -6.76
CA GLU A 164 13.62 -5.64 -6.23
C GLU A 164 13.54 -5.59 -4.71
N ALA A 165 12.56 -6.27 -4.14
CA ALA A 165 12.48 -6.40 -2.70
C ALA A 165 13.63 -7.29 -2.22
N VAL A 166 14.38 -6.83 -1.22
CA VAL A 166 15.35 -7.68 -0.52
C VAL A 166 14.55 -8.66 0.33
N GLU A 167 14.63 -9.95 0.02
CA GLU A 167 14.11 -10.98 0.92
C GLU A 167 14.91 -10.92 2.22
N THR A 168 14.28 -10.38 3.26
CA THR A 168 14.73 -10.63 4.62
C THR A 168 14.31 -12.05 4.96
N GLU A 169 15.27 -12.98 4.99
CA GLU A 169 15.04 -14.32 5.56
C GLU A 169 14.42 -14.16 6.96
N PRO A 170 13.39 -14.97 7.28
CA PRO A 170 12.64 -14.87 8.53
C PRO A 170 13.47 -15.14 9.79
#